data_AF-A0A9E2KBY6-F1
#
_entry.id   AF-A0A9E2KBY6-F1
#
_cell.length_a   1.000
_cell.length_b   1.000
_cell.length_c   1.000
_cell.angle_alpha   90.00
_cell.angle_beta   90.00
_cell.angle_gamma   90.00
#
_symmetry.space_group_name_H-M   'P 1'
#
loop_
_entity.id
_entity.type
_entity.pdbx_description
1 polymer ?
#
loop_
_entity_poly.entity_id
_entity_poly.type
_entity_poly.pdbx_seq_one_letter_code
_entity_poly.pdbx_strand_id
1 'polypeptide(L)'
;MEYLLNHLDLCALIYNGQTNQAITLFIQQYNTYIKDTCINHCKIYLSTLNQSIYNYILIKEKVSLHKCCLKNMEVINACYQTSEIERLGKQIIESYCFCIDYRIESHTNEHIKKALTYIHQQLGEPLTLETLCTHINMNPCYFS
;
A
#
# COMPACT_ATOMS: atom_id res chain seq x y z
N MET A 1 -23.08 2.63 -10.52
CA MET A 1 -22.40 1.46 -9.94
C MET A 1 -20.99 1.29 -10.50
N GLU A 2 -20.77 1.42 -11.81
CA GLU A 2 -19.44 1.20 -12.44
C GLU A 2 -18.33 2.13 -11.90
N TYR A 3 -18.59 3.42 -11.72
CA TYR A 3 -17.64 4.37 -11.11
C TYR A 3 -17.32 4.10 -9.63
N LEU A 4 -18.20 3.37 -8.93
CA LEU A 4 -18.06 3.08 -7.49
C LEU A 4 -17.04 1.94 -7.24
N LEU A 5 -16.73 1.17 -8.29
CA LEU A 5 -15.86 -0.01 -8.25
C LEU A 5 -14.63 0.12 -9.14
N ASN A 6 -14.51 1.23 -9.88
CA ASN A 6 -13.31 1.51 -10.66
C ASN A 6 -12.24 2.13 -9.78
N HIS A 7 -11.38 1.28 -9.22
CA HIS A 7 -10.28 1.66 -8.35
C HIS A 7 -8.95 1.88 -9.10
N LEU A 8 -8.96 1.96 -10.43
CA LEU A 8 -7.74 1.97 -11.23
C LEU A 8 -6.78 3.11 -10.84
N ASP A 9 -7.31 4.33 -10.70
CA ASP A 9 -6.51 5.50 -10.33
C ASP A 9 -5.91 5.36 -8.93
N LEU A 10 -6.69 4.85 -7.96
CA LEU A 10 -6.18 4.53 -6.63
C LEU A 10 -5.09 3.46 -6.69
N CYS A 11 -5.29 2.40 -7.45
CA CYS A 11 -4.31 1.33 -7.61
C CYS A 11 -3.01 1.87 -8.23
N ALA A 12 -3.10 2.75 -9.23
CA ALA A 12 -1.95 3.38 -9.86
C ALA A 12 -1.18 4.29 -8.88
N LEU A 13 -1.87 5.14 -8.12
CA LEU A 13 -1.24 6.00 -7.10
C LEU A 13 -0.54 5.18 -6.02
N ILE A 14 -1.17 4.12 -5.53
CA ILE A 14 -0.61 3.21 -4.52
C ILE A 14 0.63 2.50 -5.07
N TYR A 15 0.53 1.95 -6.28
CA TYR A 15 1.63 1.29 -6.97
C TYR A 15 2.84 2.23 -7.16
N ASN A 16 2.61 3.50 -7.49
CA ASN A 16 3.66 4.50 -7.65
C ASN A 16 4.17 5.09 -6.31
N GLY A 17 3.72 4.56 -5.17
CA GLY A 17 4.12 5.05 -3.84
C GLY A 17 3.60 6.45 -3.48
N GLN A 18 2.60 6.96 -4.21
CA GLN A 18 1.99 8.28 -3.99
C GLN A 18 0.92 8.22 -2.90
N THR A 19 1.29 7.74 -1.70
CA THR A 19 0.36 7.45 -0.59
C THR A 19 -0.56 8.61 -0.24
N ASN A 20 -0.02 9.82 -0.11
CA ASN A 20 -0.81 11.00 0.25
C ASN A 20 -1.88 11.31 -0.81
N GLN A 21 -1.53 11.21 -2.10
CA GLN A 21 -2.47 11.44 -3.19
C GLN A 21 -3.54 10.33 -3.24
N ALA A 22 -3.15 9.08 -3.01
CA ALA A 22 -4.08 7.96 -2.91
C ALA A 22 -5.09 8.17 -1.76
N ILE A 23 -4.63 8.60 -0.59
CA ILE A 23 -5.49 8.90 0.56
C ILE A 23 -6.45 10.05 0.23
N THR A 24 -5.96 11.14 -0.38
CA THR A 24 -6.82 12.26 -0.79
C THR A 24 -7.90 11.82 -1.76
N LEU A 25 -7.54 11.06 -2.80
CA LEU A 25 -8.48 10.54 -3.79
C LEU A 25 -9.50 9.60 -3.15
N PHE A 26 -9.06 8.73 -2.24
CA PHE A 26 -9.94 7.84 -1.49
C PHE A 26 -10.95 8.63 -0.65
N ILE A 27 -10.51 9.64 0.10
CA ILE A 27 -11.39 10.48 0.93
C ILE A 27 -12.43 11.18 0.04
N GLN A 28 -12.00 11.68 -1.12
CA GLN A 28 -12.91 12.31 -2.09
C GLN A 28 -13.98 11.31 -2.55
N GLN A 29 -13.58 10.14 -3.02
CA GLN A 29 -14.52 9.10 -3.48
C GLN A 29 -15.44 8.61 -2.35
N TYR A 30 -14.90 8.42 -1.15
CA TYR A 30 -15.67 8.03 0.04
C TYR A 30 -16.74 9.07 0.36
N ASN A 31 -16.38 10.35 0.42
CA ASN A 31 -17.32 11.44 0.73
C ASN A 31 -18.39 11.62 -0.35
N THR A 32 -18.04 11.43 -1.63
CA THR A 32 -19.00 11.61 -2.73
C THR A 32 -19.97 10.43 -2.86
N TYR A 33 -19.52 9.19 -2.61
CA TYR A 33 -20.28 8.01 -3.03
C TYR A 33 -20.63 7.03 -1.91
N ILE A 34 -19.94 7.06 -0.76
CA ILE A 34 -19.99 5.98 0.24
C ILE A 34 -20.49 6.45 1.61
N LYS A 35 -20.14 7.68 2.03
CA LYS A 35 -20.33 8.18 3.40
C LYS A 35 -21.74 7.97 3.96
N ASP A 36 -22.77 8.22 3.16
CA ASP A 36 -24.17 8.14 3.58
C ASP A 36 -24.85 6.81 3.20
N THR A 37 -24.05 5.77 2.91
CA THR A 37 -24.56 4.43 2.57
C THR A 37 -24.58 3.52 3.80
N CYS A 38 -25.31 2.40 3.70
CA CYS A 38 -25.34 1.42 4.77
C CYS A 38 -23.99 0.67 4.89
N ILE A 39 -23.71 0.16 6.09
CA ILE A 39 -22.44 -0.51 6.42
C ILE A 39 -22.06 -1.63 5.44
N ASN A 40 -23.05 -2.37 4.92
CA ASN A 40 -22.79 -3.45 3.97
C ASN A 40 -22.22 -2.93 2.64
N HIS A 41 -22.73 -1.80 2.13
CA HIS A 41 -22.19 -1.18 0.92
C HIS A 41 -20.79 -0.63 1.17
N CYS A 42 -20.53 -0.02 2.33
CA CYS A 42 -19.19 0.41 2.72
C CYS A 42 -18.19 -0.76 2.75
N LYS A 43 -18.59 -1.91 3.30
CA LYS A 43 -17.74 -3.11 3.35
C LYS A 43 -17.47 -3.67 1.96
N ILE A 44 -18.48 -3.76 1.10
CA ILE A 44 -18.29 -4.16 -0.30
C ILE A 44 -17.30 -3.23 -1.01
N TYR A 45 -17.44 -1.92 -0.83
CA TYR A 45 -16.52 -0.94 -1.40
C TYR A 45 -15.07 -1.17 -0.93
N LEU A 46 -14.84 -1.30 0.39
CA LEU A 46 -13.49 -1.56 0.92
C LEU A 46 -12.93 -2.93 0.49
N SER A 47 -13.75 -3.98 0.43
CA SER A 47 -13.34 -5.30 -0.03
C SER A 47 -12.93 -5.27 -1.50
N THR A 48 -13.69 -4.59 -2.35
CA THR A 48 -13.36 -4.45 -3.78
C THR A 48 -12.12 -3.59 -3.99
N LEU A 49 -11.93 -2.52 -3.22
CA LEU A 49 -10.69 -1.73 -3.20
C LEU A 49 -9.48 -2.60 -2.82
N ASN A 50 -9.56 -3.30 -1.70
CA ASN A 50 -8.50 -4.19 -1.21
C ASN A 50 -8.11 -5.25 -2.25
N GLN A 51 -9.11 -5.92 -2.83
CA GLN A 51 -8.87 -6.92 -3.88
C GLN A 51 -8.30 -6.31 -5.16
N SER A 52 -8.74 -5.11 -5.54
CA SER A 52 -8.24 -4.40 -6.73
C SER A 52 -6.77 -4.03 -6.58
N ILE A 53 -6.38 -3.49 -5.43
CA ILE A 53 -4.98 -3.14 -5.14
C ILE A 53 -4.11 -4.39 -5.17
N TYR A 54 -4.52 -5.47 -4.48
CA TYR A 54 -3.81 -6.74 -4.50
C TYR A 54 -3.63 -7.30 -5.92
N ASN A 55 -4.71 -7.37 -6.69
CA ASN A 55 -4.66 -7.89 -8.06
C ASN A 55 -3.80 -7.02 -8.97
N TYR A 56 -3.88 -5.70 -8.83
CA TYR A 56 -3.09 -4.77 -9.64
C TYR A 56 -1.59 -4.97 -9.40
N ILE A 57 -1.18 -5.06 -8.14
CA ILE A 57 0.21 -5.35 -7.76
C ILE A 57 0.64 -6.73 -8.25
N LEU A 58 -0.18 -7.76 -8.04
CA LEU A 58 0.11 -9.13 -8.47
C LEU A 58 0.36 -9.22 -9.99
N ILE A 59 -0.44 -8.50 -10.78
CA ILE A 59 -0.30 -8.48 -12.24
C ILE A 59 0.98 -7.76 -12.66
N LYS A 60 1.30 -6.62 -12.03
CA LYS A 60 2.44 -5.78 -12.39
C LYS A 60 3.79 -6.35 -11.94
N GLU A 61 3.87 -6.82 -10.71
CA GLU A 61 5.13 -7.28 -10.09
C GLU A 61 5.29 -8.79 -10.05
N LYS A 62 4.22 -9.57 -10.30
CA LYS A 62 4.19 -11.03 -10.07
C LYS A 62 4.43 -11.42 -8.60
N VAL A 63 4.31 -10.46 -7.68
CA VAL A 63 4.45 -10.63 -6.23
C VAL A 63 3.09 -10.82 -5.58
N SER A 64 2.96 -11.84 -4.73
CA SER A 64 1.70 -12.13 -4.03
C SER A 64 1.68 -11.53 -2.64
N LEU A 65 0.98 -10.40 -2.48
CA LEU A 65 0.70 -9.78 -1.17
C LEU A 65 -0.53 -10.39 -0.48
N HIS A 66 -0.74 -11.71 -0.61
CA HIS A 66 -1.95 -12.38 -0.15
C HIS A 66 -2.17 -12.22 1.36
N LYS A 67 -1.11 -12.28 2.17
CA LYS A 67 -1.19 -12.07 3.63
C LYS A 67 -1.68 -10.67 3.98
N CYS A 68 -1.24 -9.64 3.25
CA CYS A 68 -1.71 -8.26 3.43
C CYS A 68 -3.21 -8.16 3.08
N CYS A 69 -3.59 -8.71 1.93
CA CYS A 69 -4.99 -8.75 1.48
C CYS A 69 -5.92 -9.44 2.48
N LEU A 70 -5.52 -10.61 3.01
CA LEU A 70 -6.30 -11.36 4.00
C LEU A 70 -6.48 -10.57 5.31
N LYS A 71 -5.40 -10.01 5.86
CA LYS A 71 -5.49 -9.20 7.10
C LYS A 71 -6.46 -8.03 6.93
N ASN A 72 -6.39 -7.34 5.80
CA ASN A 72 -7.33 -6.27 5.49
C ASN A 72 -8.78 -6.76 5.41
N MET A 73 -9.03 -7.92 4.77
CA MET A 73 -10.37 -8.52 4.72
C MET A 73 -10.91 -8.88 6.10
N GLU A 74 -10.07 -9.41 7.00
CA GLU A 74 -10.47 -9.70 8.38
C GLU A 74 -10.94 -8.43 9.11
N VAL A 75 -10.19 -7.33 8.99
CA VAL A 75 -10.56 -6.06 9.63
C VAL A 75 -11.81 -5.44 9.00
N ILE A 76 -11.97 -5.52 7.66
CA ILE A 76 -13.22 -5.11 6.98
C ILE A 76 -14.41 -5.91 7.52
N ASN A 77 -14.27 -7.22 7.63
CA ASN A 77 -15.34 -8.08 8.12
C ASN A 77 -15.70 -7.81 9.57
N ALA A 78 -14.72 -7.42 10.40
CA ALA A 78 -14.94 -7.03 11.80
C ALA A 78 -15.51 -5.60 11.97
N CYS A 79 -15.63 -4.80 10.91
CA CYS A 79 -16.20 -3.46 10.99
C CYS A 79 -17.74 -3.50 11.03
N TYR A 80 -18.33 -2.79 12.00
CA TYR A 80 -19.77 -2.70 12.22
C TYR A 80 -20.33 -1.27 12.18
N GLN A 81 -19.47 -0.24 12.21
CA GLN A 81 -19.88 1.16 12.27
C GLN A 81 -19.41 1.92 11.03
N THR A 82 -20.29 2.70 10.42
CA THR A 82 -19.97 3.50 9.23
C THR A 82 -18.95 4.60 9.53
N SER A 83 -18.92 5.10 10.77
CA SER A 83 -17.93 6.09 11.25
C SER A 83 -16.48 5.61 11.16
N GLU A 84 -16.24 4.30 11.11
CA GLU A 84 -14.89 3.72 11.04
C GLU A 84 -14.39 3.49 9.61
N ILE A 85 -15.26 3.59 8.61
CA ILE A 85 -14.96 3.18 7.23
C ILE A 85 -13.88 4.05 6.60
N GLU A 86 -13.93 5.36 6.83
CA GLU A 86 -12.90 6.27 6.31
C GLU A 86 -11.52 5.92 6.88
N ARG A 87 -11.45 5.72 8.21
CA ARG A 87 -10.22 5.32 8.91
C ARG A 87 -9.71 3.99 8.35
N LEU A 88 -10.60 3.03 8.17
CA LEU A 88 -10.23 1.70 7.71
C LEU A 88 -9.71 1.71 6.26
N GLY A 89 -10.32 2.49 5.37
CA GLY A 89 -9.84 2.61 4.01
C GLY A 89 -8.45 3.24 3.92
N LYS A 90 -8.14 4.24 4.76
CA LYS A 90 -6.77 4.78 4.87
C LYS A 90 -5.79 3.69 5.32
N GLN A 91 -6.15 2.91 6.33
CA GLN A 91 -5.31 1.82 6.81
C GLN A 91 -5.04 0.76 5.73
N ILE A 92 -6.04 0.42 4.91
CA ILE A 92 -5.86 -0.51 3.78
C ILE A 92 -4.84 0.07 2.80
N ILE A 93 -4.99 1.33 2.39
CA ILE A 93 -4.06 2.00 1.47
C ILE A 93 -2.64 1.99 2.03
N GLU A 94 -2.48 2.42 3.28
CA GLU A 94 -1.19 2.45 3.96
C GLU A 94 -0.57 1.04 4.07
N SER A 95 -1.37 0.01 4.35
CA SER A 95 -0.89 -1.36 4.48
C SER A 95 -0.21 -1.88 3.20
N TYR A 96 -0.68 -1.43 2.02
CA TYR A 96 -0.06 -1.75 0.74
C TYR A 96 1.14 -0.86 0.45
N CYS A 97 1.02 0.46 0.66
CA CYS A 97 2.12 1.40 0.41
C CYS A 97 3.38 1.14 1.24
N PHE A 98 3.20 0.62 2.46
CA PHE A 98 4.26 0.30 3.41
C PHE A 98 4.54 -1.20 3.52
N CYS A 99 3.98 -2.03 2.63
CA CYS A 99 4.27 -3.44 2.63
C CYS A 99 5.75 -3.66 2.24
N ILE A 100 6.57 -4.04 3.23
CA ILE A 100 8.01 -4.23 3.07
C ILE A 100 8.30 -5.32 2.02
N ASP A 101 7.51 -6.40 2.03
CA ASP A 101 7.61 -7.50 1.07
C ASP A 101 7.49 -6.99 -0.38
N TYR A 102 6.57 -6.05 -0.64
CA TYR A 102 6.41 -5.40 -1.94
C TYR A 102 7.61 -4.51 -2.32
N ARG A 103 8.09 -3.67 -1.40
CA ARG A 103 9.20 -2.74 -1.66
C ARG A 103 10.51 -3.47 -1.93
N ILE A 104 10.74 -4.60 -1.25
CA ILE A 104 11.93 -5.41 -1.48
C ILE A 104 11.77 -6.22 -2.77
N GLU A 105 10.68 -6.98 -2.95
CA GLU A 105 10.59 -7.93 -4.07
C GLU A 105 10.47 -7.27 -5.46
N SER A 106 9.87 -6.08 -5.56
CA SER A 106 9.71 -5.32 -6.82
C SER A 106 11.02 -4.86 -7.46
N HIS A 107 12.12 -4.80 -6.70
CA HIS A 107 13.41 -4.39 -7.27
C HIS A 107 14.18 -5.61 -7.80
N THR A 108 14.52 -5.60 -9.09
CA THR A 108 15.37 -6.65 -9.68
C THR A 108 16.81 -6.57 -9.17
N ASN A 109 17.28 -5.37 -8.81
CA ASN A 109 18.65 -5.15 -8.33
C ASN A 109 18.81 -5.59 -6.86
N GLU A 110 19.68 -6.59 -6.65
CA GLU A 110 19.96 -7.17 -5.34
C GLU A 110 20.55 -6.16 -4.34
N HIS A 111 21.30 -5.16 -4.81
CA HIS A 111 21.84 -4.13 -3.93
C HIS A 111 20.79 -3.13 -3.46
N ILE A 112 19.80 -2.81 -4.31
CA ILE A 112 18.65 -2.00 -3.90
C ILE A 112 17.80 -2.76 -2.87
N LYS A 113 17.63 -4.08 -3.05
CA LYS A 113 16.99 -4.97 -2.06
C LYS A 113 17.70 -4.96 -0.71
N LYS A 114 19.03 -5.10 -0.70
CA LYS A 114 19.85 -5.03 0.51
C LYS A 114 19.78 -3.64 1.15
N ALA A 115 19.77 -2.58 0.35
CA ALA A 115 19.67 -1.21 0.84
C ALA A 115 18.33 -0.96 1.53
N LEU A 116 17.21 -1.31 0.88
CA LEU A 116 15.87 -1.16 1.44
C LEU A 116 15.69 -1.99 2.72
N THR A 117 16.17 -3.23 2.73
CA THR A 117 16.15 -4.09 3.92
C THR A 117 16.91 -3.45 5.09
N TYR A 118 18.13 -2.96 4.83
CA TYR A 118 18.97 -2.37 5.87
C TYR A 118 18.37 -1.08 6.42
N ILE A 119 17.87 -0.18 5.56
CA ILE A 119 17.20 1.05 5.98
C ILE A 119 16.01 0.73 6.89
N HIS A 120 15.18 -0.24 6.50
CA HIS A 120 14.02 -0.63 7.30
C HIS A 120 14.39 -1.23 8.66
N GLN A 121 15.52 -1.94 8.76
CA GLN A 121 16.01 -2.52 10.02
C GLN A 121 16.66 -1.49 10.97
N GLN A 122 17.10 -0.35 10.43
CA GLN A 122 17.90 0.67 11.14
C GLN A 122 17.17 2.03 11.29
N LEU A 123 15.84 2.07 11.14
CA LEU A 123 15.04 3.32 11.18
C LEU A 123 15.16 4.15 12.48
N GLY A 124 15.71 3.57 13.56
CA GLY A 124 15.91 4.25 14.85
C GLY A 124 17.30 4.87 15.05
N GLU A 125 18.25 4.60 14.15
CA GLU A 125 19.65 5.05 14.24
C GLU A 125 19.97 6.04 13.11
N PRO A 126 20.94 6.95 13.30
CA PRO A 126 21.37 7.86 12.23
C PRO A 126 21.95 7.08 11.05
N LEU A 127 21.18 7.02 9.96
CA LEU A 127 21.58 6.38 8.71
C LEU A 127 22.49 7.31 7.89
N THR A 128 23.71 6.87 7.58
CA THR A 128 24.61 7.58 6.65
C THR A 128 24.71 6.83 5.33
N LEU A 129 24.94 7.57 4.23
CA LEU A 129 25.13 6.95 2.91
C LEU A 129 26.33 6.00 2.90
N GLU A 130 27.39 6.32 3.65
CA GLU A 130 28.57 5.46 3.81
C GLU A 130 28.26 4.14 4.53
N THR A 131 27.48 4.18 5.62
CA THR A 131 27.09 2.95 6.35
C THR A 131 26.17 2.08 5.50
N LEU A 132 25.24 2.68 4.77
CA LEU A 132 24.39 1.97 3.81
C LEU A 132 25.23 1.30 2.71
N CYS A 133 26.12 2.05 2.05
CA CYS A 133 26.98 1.58 0.95
C CYS A 133 27.94 0.47 1.39
N THR A 134 28.48 0.58 2.60
CA THR A 134 29.32 -0.47 3.21
C THR A 134 28.53 -1.75 3.43
N HIS A 135 27.29 -1.65 3.91
CA HIS A 135 26.45 -2.82 4.19
C HIS A 135 26.02 -3.56 2.91
N ILE A 136 25.75 -2.83 1.84
CA ILE A 136 25.30 -3.41 0.55
C ILE A 136 26.46 -3.73 -0.41
N ASN A 137 27.70 -3.47 0.02
CA ASN A 137 28.93 -3.64 -0.73
C ASN A 137 28.90 -2.95 -2.12
N MET A 138 28.45 -1.70 -2.17
CA MET A 138 28.43 -0.86 -3.37
C MET A 138 29.19 0.44 -3.13
N ASN A 139 29.80 0.96 -4.20
CA ASN A 139 30.41 2.28 -4.16
C ASN A 139 29.31 3.37 -4.16
N PRO A 140 29.41 4.40 -3.29
CA PRO A 140 28.44 5.51 -3.22
C PRO A 140 28.16 6.20 -4.56
N CYS A 141 29.12 6.22 -5.48
CA CYS A 141 28.96 6.83 -6.81
C CYS A 141 27.86 6.19 -7.66
N TYR A 142 27.41 4.98 -7.34
CA TYR A 142 26.30 4.32 -8.05
C TYR A 142 24.91 4.72 -7.52
N PHE A 143 24.84 5.48 -6.43
CA PHE A 143 23.61 6.10 -5.92
C PHE A 143 23.48 7.58 -6.32
N SER A 144 24.49 8.14 -7.00
CA SER A 144 24.59 9.55 -7.39
C SER A 144 23.92 9.83 -8.73
#